data_AF-F8KXP7-F1
#
_entry.id   AF-F8KXP7-F1
#
_cell.length_a   1.000
_cell.length_b   1.000
_cell.length_c   1.000
_cell.angle_alpha   90.00
_cell.angle_beta   90.00
_cell.angle_gamma   90.00
#
_symmetry.space_group_name_H-M   'P 1'
#
loop_
_entity.id
_entity.type
_entity.pdbx_description
1 polymer ?
#
loop_
_entity_poly.entity_id
_entity_poly.type
_entity_poly.pdbx_seq_one_letter_code
_entity_poly.pdbx_strand_id
1 'polypeptide(L)'
;MIFKMLTLIITLCCLTFQTYSEIPQYLEKPIWKKVAPHLLPNDHLIRESLDQLFSSDRVILNLKTLEQAGFKKCKPRKFTRLLVTTHPDFPGYIFKLYVDAQKYYKQLPEYEYWLMRIHGAQLIEQEILRLGLQTHFKVPKKWIYNLPEDPAPPEEFLRKNFILVEEDMSLFSDKENAEYWKSDSVTQTYLEGLFIILKNIGLHDCVKIDNIPFSKDGKIAFVDTQTFHEWPVRYKDLTPSLSPNNQSYWKKLIRDNS
;
A
#
# COMPACT_ATOMS: atom_id res chain seq x y z
N MET A 1 -33.89 21.94 43.88
CA MET A 1 -32.62 21.61 43.21
C MET A 1 -32.54 20.10 43.03
N ILE A 2 -32.89 19.59 41.85
CA ILE A 2 -32.84 18.15 41.55
C ILE A 2 -31.72 17.95 40.54
N PHE A 3 -30.63 17.31 40.97
CA PHE A 3 -29.51 16.90 40.13
C PHE A 3 -29.99 15.81 39.15
N LYS A 4 -30.01 16.12 37.85
CA LYS A 4 -30.15 15.11 36.80
C LYS A 4 -28.79 14.48 36.55
N MET A 5 -28.60 13.23 37.01
CA MET A 5 -27.51 12.36 36.55
C MET A 5 -27.73 12.01 35.08
N LEU A 6 -26.80 12.41 34.22
CA LEU A 6 -26.71 11.94 32.84
C LEU A 6 -25.91 10.63 32.84
N THR A 7 -26.59 9.50 32.65
CA THR A 7 -25.92 8.21 32.45
C THR A 7 -25.45 8.14 31.00
N LEU A 8 -24.15 8.31 30.76
CA LEU A 8 -23.52 8.12 29.46
C LEU A 8 -23.45 6.62 29.17
N ILE A 9 -24.34 6.12 28.33
CA ILE A 9 -24.26 4.75 27.79
C ILE A 9 -23.16 4.74 26.74
N ILE A 10 -21.98 4.22 27.10
CA ILE A 10 -20.94 3.88 26.13
C ILE A 10 -21.40 2.60 25.43
N THR A 11 -22.01 2.74 24.26
CA THR A 11 -22.28 1.61 23.37
C THR A 11 -20.94 1.13 22.83
N LEU A 12 -20.42 0.07 23.45
CA LEU A 12 -19.30 -0.70 22.92
C LEU A 12 -19.78 -1.35 21.61
N CYS A 13 -19.54 -0.70 20.47
CA CYS A 13 -19.64 -1.35 19.17
C CYS A 13 -18.56 -2.43 19.12
N CYS A 14 -18.87 -3.64 19.59
CA CYS A 14 -18.13 -4.83 19.20
C CYS A 14 -18.35 -5.01 17.70
N LEU A 15 -17.46 -4.42 16.89
CA LEU A 15 -17.26 -4.83 15.51
C LEU A 15 -16.94 -6.34 15.57
N THR A 16 -17.93 -7.16 15.22
CA THR A 16 -17.73 -8.58 15.00
C THR A 16 -16.82 -8.69 13.78
N PHE A 17 -15.51 -8.81 14.00
CA PHE A 17 -14.60 -9.22 12.94
C PHE A 17 -15.03 -10.63 12.54
N GLN A 18 -15.68 -10.76 11.38
CA GLN A 18 -15.97 -12.06 10.80
C GLN A 18 -14.63 -12.65 10.38
N THR A 19 -14.11 -13.56 11.21
CA THR A 19 -12.85 -14.23 10.95
C THR A 19 -13.04 -15.25 9.85
N TYR A 20 -12.05 -15.35 8.96
CA TYR A 20 -11.97 -16.51 8.10
C TYR A 20 -11.69 -17.73 8.97
N SER A 21 -12.70 -18.56 9.18
CA SER A 21 -12.64 -19.71 10.09
C SER A 21 -11.87 -20.90 9.51
N GLU A 22 -11.76 -20.99 8.19
CA GLU A 22 -11.18 -22.13 7.49
C GLU A 22 -9.88 -21.76 6.78
N ILE A 23 -8.86 -22.62 6.95
CA ILE A 23 -7.58 -22.50 6.26
C ILE A 23 -7.73 -23.20 4.91
N PRO A 24 -7.43 -22.54 3.78
CA PRO A 24 -7.45 -23.20 2.48
C PRO A 24 -6.50 -24.41 2.44
N GLN A 25 -6.91 -25.51 1.82
CA GLN A 25 -6.16 -26.78 1.87
C GLN A 25 -4.75 -26.67 1.26
N TYR A 26 -4.61 -25.81 0.25
CA TYR A 26 -3.34 -25.54 -0.43
C TYR A 26 -2.38 -24.63 0.37
N LEU A 27 -2.75 -24.19 1.59
CA LEU A 27 -1.94 -23.30 2.43
C LEU A 27 -1.49 -23.93 3.73
N GLU A 28 -0.22 -23.68 4.07
CA GLU A 28 0.30 -24.04 5.39
C GLU A 28 -0.26 -23.14 6.49
N LYS A 29 -0.64 -23.76 7.63
CA LYS A 29 -1.17 -23.07 8.81
C LYS A 29 -0.31 -21.89 9.31
N PRO A 30 1.04 -21.96 9.35
CA PRO A 30 1.88 -20.83 9.75
C PRO A 30 1.75 -19.62 8.82
N ILE A 31 1.61 -19.84 7.50
CA ILE A 31 1.41 -18.77 6.52
C ILE A 31 0.06 -18.11 6.75
N TRP A 32 -0.99 -18.93 6.88
CA TRP A 32 -2.34 -18.42 7.12
C TRP A 32 -2.45 -17.59 8.38
N LYS A 33 -1.83 -18.01 9.48
CA LYS A 33 -1.82 -17.26 10.75
C LYS A 33 -1.23 -15.86 10.59
N LYS A 34 -0.22 -15.68 9.72
CA LYS A 34 0.37 -14.37 9.43
C LYS A 34 -0.55 -13.50 8.56
N VAL A 35 -1.17 -14.08 7.55
CA VAL A 35 -1.93 -13.35 6.52
C VAL A 35 -3.37 -13.05 6.93
N ALA A 36 -4.03 -13.96 7.66
CA ALA A 36 -5.44 -13.88 8.01
C ALA A 36 -5.89 -12.53 8.62
N PRO A 37 -5.12 -11.89 9.53
CA PRO A 37 -5.48 -10.58 10.09
C PRO A 37 -5.53 -9.43 9.09
N HIS A 38 -4.96 -9.63 7.90
CA HIS A 38 -4.80 -8.62 6.87
C HIS A 38 -5.62 -8.91 5.61
N LEU A 39 -6.45 -9.96 5.65
CA LEU A 39 -7.27 -10.34 4.51
C LEU A 39 -8.33 -9.27 4.20
N LEU A 40 -8.73 -9.22 2.93
CA LEU A 40 -9.86 -8.43 2.48
C LEU A 40 -11.12 -8.94 3.20
N PRO A 41 -11.86 -8.09 3.94
CA PRO A 41 -13.06 -8.54 4.66
C PRO A 41 -14.07 -9.22 3.73
N ASN A 42 -14.84 -10.18 4.27
CA ASN A 42 -15.84 -10.91 3.48
C ASN A 42 -17.01 -10.01 3.04
N ASP A 43 -17.33 -8.98 3.83
CA ASP A 43 -18.34 -7.96 3.56
C ASP A 43 -17.79 -6.76 2.78
N HIS A 44 -16.53 -6.82 2.33
CA HIS A 44 -15.92 -5.73 1.57
C HIS A 44 -16.58 -5.58 0.20
N LEU A 45 -16.80 -4.33 -0.24
CA LEU A 45 -17.60 -3.98 -1.43
C LEU A 45 -17.21 -4.72 -2.71
N ILE A 46 -15.91 -4.98 -2.91
CA ILE A 46 -15.42 -5.67 -4.11
C ILE A 46 -15.20 -7.18 -3.95
N ARG A 47 -15.47 -7.75 -2.77
CA ARG A 47 -15.08 -9.13 -2.47
C ARG A 47 -15.74 -10.13 -3.41
N GLU A 48 -17.07 -10.09 -3.49
CA GLU A 48 -17.84 -11.01 -4.34
C GLU A 48 -17.42 -10.93 -5.80
N SER A 49 -17.18 -9.72 -6.31
CA SER A 49 -16.73 -9.51 -7.69
C SER A 49 -15.31 -10.03 -7.94
N LEU A 50 -14.41 -9.96 -6.95
CA LEU A 50 -13.09 -10.60 -7.05
C LEU A 50 -13.22 -12.12 -7.05
N ASP A 51 -14.07 -12.69 -6.18
CA ASP A 51 -14.32 -14.13 -6.14
C ASP A 51 -14.84 -14.62 -7.50
N GLN A 52 -15.79 -13.90 -8.11
CA GLN A 52 -16.27 -14.18 -9.47
C GLN A 52 -15.14 -14.10 -10.50
N LEU A 53 -14.35 -13.02 -10.51
CA LEU A 53 -13.26 -12.81 -11.46
C LEU A 53 -12.21 -13.93 -11.43
N PHE A 54 -11.85 -14.40 -10.22
CA PHE A 54 -10.81 -15.40 -10.05
C PHE A 54 -11.32 -16.85 -10.04
N SER A 55 -12.64 -17.07 -10.01
CA SER A 55 -13.24 -18.42 -9.98
C SER A 55 -13.34 -19.12 -11.34
N SER A 56 -13.37 -18.38 -12.46
CA SER A 56 -13.59 -18.97 -13.78
C SER A 56 -12.31 -19.49 -14.43
N ASP A 57 -11.22 -18.73 -14.31
CA ASP A 57 -9.94 -18.98 -14.96
C ASP A 57 -8.79 -18.63 -14.03
N ARG A 58 -7.59 -19.19 -14.29
CA ARG A 58 -6.37 -18.81 -13.56
C ARG A 58 -5.87 -17.47 -14.10
N VAL A 59 -6.57 -16.39 -13.76
CA VAL A 59 -6.34 -15.03 -14.28
C VAL A 59 -4.87 -14.61 -14.16
N ILE A 60 -4.24 -14.91 -13.03
CA ILE A 60 -2.83 -14.55 -12.77
C ILE A 60 -1.81 -15.58 -13.28
N LEU A 61 -2.17 -16.50 -14.19
CA LEU A 61 -1.22 -17.48 -14.72
C LEU A 61 -0.02 -16.80 -15.38
N ASN A 62 -0.26 -15.84 -16.28
CA ASN A 62 0.77 -15.06 -16.95
C ASN A 62 0.23 -13.66 -17.36
N LEU A 63 1.07 -12.84 -18.00
CA LEU A 63 0.67 -11.48 -18.40
C LEU A 63 -0.48 -11.46 -19.41
N LYS A 64 -0.53 -12.45 -20.31
CA LYS A 64 -1.56 -12.54 -21.34
C LYS A 64 -2.93 -12.83 -20.71
N THR A 65 -3.00 -13.82 -19.82
CA THR A 65 -4.25 -14.16 -19.11
C THR A 65 -4.73 -13.00 -18.24
N LEU A 66 -3.79 -12.30 -17.59
CA LEU A 66 -4.09 -11.14 -16.77
C LEU A 66 -4.71 -10.00 -17.60
N GLU A 67 -4.11 -9.68 -18.75
CA GLU A 67 -4.64 -8.66 -19.68
C GLU A 67 -5.99 -9.06 -20.28
N GLN A 68 -6.15 -10.34 -20.64
CA GLN A 68 -7.41 -10.89 -21.16
C GLN A 68 -8.54 -10.81 -20.14
N ALA A 69 -8.23 -10.98 -18.86
CA ALA A 69 -9.19 -10.82 -17.77
C ALA A 69 -9.60 -9.37 -17.51
N GLY A 70 -9.00 -8.38 -18.20
CA GLY A 70 -9.43 -6.98 -18.16
C GLY A 70 -8.48 -6.03 -17.43
N PHE A 71 -7.46 -6.54 -16.73
CA PHE A 71 -6.46 -5.72 -16.06
C PHE A 71 -5.69 -4.82 -17.04
N LYS A 72 -5.32 -3.62 -16.58
CA LYS A 72 -4.61 -2.59 -17.35
C LYS A 72 -3.21 -2.33 -16.78
N LYS A 73 -2.28 -1.83 -17.59
CA LYS A 73 -0.90 -1.52 -17.16
C LYS A 73 -0.12 -2.74 -16.63
N CYS A 74 -0.28 -3.90 -17.27
CA CYS A 74 0.35 -5.18 -16.88
C CYS A 74 1.87 -5.26 -17.17
N LYS A 75 2.59 -4.12 -17.18
CA LYS A 75 4.03 -4.11 -17.40
C LYS A 75 4.76 -4.33 -16.07
N PRO A 76 5.55 -5.41 -15.92
CA PRO A 76 6.26 -5.66 -14.67
C PRO A 76 7.34 -4.60 -14.43
N ARG A 77 7.51 -4.18 -13.18
CA ARG A 77 8.60 -3.30 -12.76
C ARG A 77 9.95 -3.95 -13.06
N LYS A 78 10.92 -3.16 -13.52
CA LYS A 78 12.22 -3.66 -14.03
C LYS A 78 12.96 -4.56 -13.03
N PHE A 79 13.00 -4.14 -11.76
CA PHE A 79 13.81 -4.81 -10.72
C PHE A 79 13.02 -5.83 -9.91
N THR A 80 11.86 -5.45 -9.40
CA THR A 80 11.07 -6.31 -8.51
C THR A 80 10.17 -7.28 -9.26
N ARG A 81 9.93 -7.04 -10.58
CA ARG A 81 8.93 -7.74 -11.41
C ARG A 81 7.48 -7.63 -10.94
N LEU A 82 7.24 -6.87 -9.87
CA LEU A 82 5.92 -6.53 -9.36
C LEU A 82 5.07 -5.88 -10.46
N LEU A 83 3.83 -6.32 -10.57
CA LEU A 83 2.81 -5.69 -11.38
C LEU A 83 2.00 -4.75 -10.48
N VAL A 84 1.83 -3.51 -10.90
CA VAL A 84 0.93 -2.53 -10.27
C VAL A 84 -0.10 -2.18 -11.33
N THR A 85 -1.33 -2.67 -11.14
CA THR A 85 -2.35 -2.73 -12.18
C THR A 85 -3.70 -2.25 -11.64
N THR A 86 -4.59 -1.90 -12.54
CA THR A 86 -5.96 -1.45 -12.24
C THR A 86 -6.94 -2.26 -13.09
N HIS A 87 -8.18 -2.36 -12.65
CA HIS A 87 -9.24 -3.05 -13.39
C HIS A 87 -10.48 -2.15 -13.50
N PRO A 88 -11.05 -1.94 -14.70
CA PRO A 88 -12.17 -1.01 -14.89
C PRO A 88 -13.39 -1.29 -14.00
N ASP A 89 -13.69 -2.56 -13.75
CA ASP A 89 -14.82 -2.99 -12.90
C ASP A 89 -14.58 -2.79 -11.40
N PHE A 90 -13.38 -2.37 -11.00
CA PHE A 90 -12.99 -2.11 -9.61
C PHE A 90 -12.51 -0.67 -9.45
N PRO A 91 -13.37 0.34 -9.76
CA PRO A 91 -12.99 1.73 -9.64
C PRO A 91 -12.62 2.06 -8.18
N GLY A 92 -11.57 2.85 -7.99
CA GLY A 92 -11.08 3.19 -6.66
C GLY A 92 -10.11 2.18 -6.05
N TYR A 93 -9.68 1.16 -6.81
CA TYR A 93 -8.72 0.16 -6.35
C TYR A 93 -7.53 -0.02 -7.28
N ILE A 94 -6.37 -0.31 -6.68
CA ILE A 94 -5.14 -0.72 -7.33
C ILE A 94 -4.79 -2.14 -6.84
N PHE A 95 -4.26 -2.94 -7.75
CA PHE A 95 -3.81 -4.29 -7.48
C PHE A 95 -2.31 -4.41 -7.65
N LYS A 96 -1.67 -5.03 -6.67
CA LYS A 96 -0.25 -5.39 -6.66
C LYS A 96 -0.15 -6.90 -6.66
N LEU A 97 0.48 -7.46 -7.69
CA LEU A 97 0.55 -8.91 -7.85
C LEU A 97 1.80 -9.39 -8.58
N TYR A 98 2.05 -10.68 -8.43
CA TYR A 98 2.95 -11.47 -9.26
C TYR A 98 2.10 -12.51 -10.00
N VAL A 99 2.51 -12.90 -11.21
CA VAL A 99 1.86 -13.99 -11.95
C VAL A 99 2.53 -15.33 -11.66
N ASP A 100 1.84 -16.45 -11.84
CA ASP A 100 2.38 -17.79 -11.56
C ASP A 100 3.61 -18.12 -12.43
N ALA A 101 3.63 -17.61 -13.67
CA ALA A 101 4.77 -17.67 -14.58
C ALA A 101 6.02 -16.90 -14.12
N GLN A 102 5.95 -16.17 -13.01
CA GLN A 102 7.11 -15.47 -12.43
C GLN A 102 7.73 -16.26 -11.28
N LYS A 103 9.05 -16.34 -11.30
CA LYS A 103 9.85 -16.74 -10.13
C LYS A 103 9.71 -15.70 -9.02
N TYR A 104 9.88 -16.14 -7.77
CA TYR A 104 9.91 -15.25 -6.63
C TYR A 104 11.04 -14.21 -6.71
N TYR A 105 10.71 -12.97 -6.37
CA TYR A 105 11.70 -11.91 -6.24
C TYR A 105 12.54 -12.16 -4.98
N LYS A 106 13.87 -12.28 -5.15
CA LYS A 106 14.82 -12.64 -4.08
C LYS A 106 14.44 -13.94 -3.33
N GLN A 107 13.79 -14.89 -4.02
CA GLN A 107 13.33 -16.16 -3.43
C GLN A 107 12.36 -16.02 -2.24
N LEU A 108 11.73 -14.86 -2.06
CA LEU A 108 10.72 -14.65 -1.03
C LEU A 108 9.31 -14.81 -1.63
N PRO A 109 8.42 -15.56 -0.95
CA PRO A 109 7.00 -15.62 -1.30
C PRO A 109 6.36 -14.23 -1.32
N GLU A 110 5.36 -14.04 -2.17
CA GLU A 110 4.72 -12.73 -2.37
C GLU A 110 4.07 -12.17 -1.10
N TYR A 111 3.52 -13.04 -0.25
CA TYR A 111 2.80 -12.61 0.95
C TYR A 111 3.71 -11.88 1.95
N GLU A 112 5.00 -12.22 2.02
CA GLU A 112 5.95 -11.53 2.90
C GLU A 112 6.06 -10.05 2.49
N TYR A 113 6.10 -9.78 1.18
CA TYR A 113 6.13 -8.41 0.65
C TYR A 113 4.81 -7.65 0.84
N TRP A 114 3.67 -8.35 0.86
CA TRP A 114 2.37 -7.77 1.17
C TRP A 114 2.28 -7.37 2.64
N LEU A 115 2.71 -8.25 3.54
CA LEU A 115 2.76 -7.98 4.98
C LEU A 115 3.66 -6.78 5.30
N MET A 116 4.85 -6.70 4.69
CA MET A 116 5.74 -5.53 4.84
C MET A 116 5.03 -4.23 4.44
N ARG A 117 4.37 -4.21 3.28
CA ARG A 117 3.66 -3.01 2.80
C ARG A 117 2.50 -2.62 3.71
N ILE A 118 1.72 -3.59 4.18
CA ILE A 118 0.61 -3.34 5.09
C ILE A 118 1.12 -2.79 6.42
N HIS A 119 2.15 -3.40 6.99
CA HIS A 119 2.69 -2.95 8.26
C HIS A 119 3.32 -1.55 8.15
N GLY A 120 4.12 -1.28 7.13
CA GLY A 120 4.68 0.06 6.90
C GLY A 120 3.59 1.11 6.70
N ALA A 121 2.50 0.75 6.02
CA ALA A 121 1.35 1.64 5.85
C ALA A 121 0.67 1.98 7.18
N GLN A 122 0.48 0.99 8.06
CA GLN A 122 -0.10 1.17 9.38
C GLN A 122 0.78 2.05 10.28
N LEU A 123 2.10 1.84 10.26
CA LEU A 123 3.05 2.68 11.01
C LEU A 123 2.98 4.14 10.55
N ILE A 124 2.92 4.37 9.23
CA ILE A 124 2.77 5.71 8.65
C ILE A 124 1.44 6.34 9.04
N GLU A 125 0.32 5.60 8.95
CA GLU A 125 -0.99 6.09 9.33
C GLU A 125 -1.01 6.55 10.80
N GLN A 126 -0.49 5.70 11.70
CA GLN A 126 -0.40 6.00 13.13
C GLN A 126 0.44 7.26 13.38
N GLU A 127 1.56 7.42 12.69
CA GLU A 127 2.44 8.57 12.85
C GLU A 127 1.80 9.87 12.30
N ILE A 128 1.12 9.80 11.16
CA ILE A 128 0.35 10.92 10.61
C ILE A 128 -0.73 11.36 11.60
N LEU A 129 -1.46 10.41 12.20
CA LEU A 129 -2.48 10.69 13.21
C LEU A 129 -1.87 11.31 14.47
N ARG A 130 -0.78 10.72 14.98
CA ARG A 130 -0.08 11.18 16.19
C ARG A 130 0.45 12.60 16.06
N LEU A 131 0.92 12.97 14.86
CA LEU A 131 1.48 14.29 14.57
C LEU A 131 0.43 15.32 14.13
N GLY A 132 -0.83 14.94 13.93
CA GLY A 132 -1.87 15.85 13.45
C GLY A 132 -1.68 16.28 11.98
N LEU A 133 -1.11 15.42 11.14
CA LEU A 133 -0.72 15.74 9.76
C LEU A 133 -1.69 15.23 8.68
N GLN A 134 -2.91 14.83 9.06
CA GLN A 134 -3.92 14.22 8.17
C GLN A 134 -4.36 15.13 7.01
N THR A 135 -4.19 16.45 7.14
CA THR A 135 -4.47 17.41 6.07
C THR A 135 -3.40 17.46 4.99
N HIS A 136 -2.20 16.95 5.28
CA HIS A 136 -1.03 16.99 4.40
C HIS A 136 -0.66 15.59 3.87
N PHE A 137 -0.86 14.55 4.66
CA PHE A 137 -0.44 13.20 4.30
C PHE A 137 -1.57 12.20 4.40
N LYS A 138 -1.47 11.15 3.58
CA LYS A 138 -2.35 10.00 3.63
C LYS A 138 -1.61 8.74 3.17
N VAL A 139 -2.22 7.60 3.44
CA VAL A 139 -1.73 6.28 3.05
C VAL A 139 -2.93 5.45 2.62
N PRO A 140 -2.85 4.64 1.55
CA PRO A 140 -3.98 3.80 1.17
C PRO A 140 -4.15 2.68 2.18
N LYS A 141 -5.40 2.33 2.48
CA LYS A 141 -5.70 1.03 3.08
C LYS A 141 -5.28 -0.08 2.14
N LYS A 142 -4.83 -1.18 2.73
CA LYS A 142 -4.21 -2.32 2.04
C LYS A 142 -4.75 -3.60 2.64
N TRP A 143 -5.12 -4.53 1.77
CA TRP A 143 -5.67 -5.83 2.12
C TRP A 143 -5.05 -6.91 1.28
N ILE A 144 -4.98 -8.11 1.82
CA ILE A 144 -4.57 -9.30 1.08
C ILE A 144 -5.84 -10.00 0.57
N TYR A 145 -5.92 -10.22 -0.74
CA TYR A 145 -6.94 -11.09 -1.29
C TYR A 145 -6.33 -12.49 -1.50
N ASN A 146 -6.96 -13.51 -0.90
CA ASN A 146 -6.59 -14.91 -1.09
C ASN A 146 -7.19 -15.41 -2.40
N LEU A 147 -6.34 -15.91 -3.29
CA LEU A 147 -6.81 -16.49 -4.56
C LEU A 147 -7.53 -17.82 -4.29
N PRO A 148 -8.54 -18.19 -5.10
CA PRO A 148 -9.25 -19.45 -4.89
C PRO A 148 -8.33 -20.66 -5.12
N GLU A 149 -8.71 -21.80 -4.54
CA GLU A 149 -8.01 -23.08 -4.76
C GLU A 149 -8.02 -23.43 -6.24
N ASP A 150 -9.19 -23.37 -6.85
CA ASP A 150 -9.44 -23.63 -8.25
C ASP A 150 -9.85 -22.37 -9.03
N PRO A 151 -9.46 -22.27 -10.32
CA PRO A 151 -8.54 -23.18 -10.99
C PRO A 151 -7.10 -23.02 -10.50
N ALA A 152 -6.41 -24.14 -10.27
CA ALA A 152 -4.99 -24.16 -9.96
C ALA A 152 -4.13 -23.88 -11.21
N PRO A 153 -2.93 -23.30 -11.06
CA PRO A 153 -1.99 -23.23 -12.17
C PRO A 153 -1.44 -24.63 -12.51
N PRO A 154 -0.98 -24.88 -13.75
CA PRO A 154 -0.26 -26.10 -14.11
C PRO A 154 0.98 -26.34 -13.23
N GLU A 155 1.38 -27.60 -13.04
CA GLU A 155 2.42 -28.02 -12.09
C GLU A 155 3.80 -27.37 -12.33
N GLU A 156 4.11 -27.03 -13.58
CA GLU A 156 5.36 -26.35 -13.93
C GLU A 156 5.44 -24.90 -13.45
N PHE A 157 4.32 -24.32 -13.04
CA PHE A 157 4.23 -22.95 -12.55
C PHE A 157 4.22 -22.88 -11.03
N LEU A 158 4.76 -21.78 -10.52
CA LEU A 158 4.83 -21.52 -9.09
C LEU A 158 3.58 -20.77 -8.66
N ARG A 159 2.63 -21.51 -8.08
CA ARG A 159 1.37 -20.98 -7.55
C ARG A 159 1.59 -19.79 -6.63
N LYS A 160 1.04 -18.63 -7.02
CA LYS A 160 0.82 -17.50 -6.11
C LYS A 160 -0.50 -17.69 -5.40
N ASN A 161 -0.52 -17.38 -4.12
CA ASN A 161 -1.68 -17.59 -3.27
C ASN A 161 -2.39 -16.27 -2.95
N PHE A 162 -1.69 -15.15 -3.11
CA PHE A 162 -2.17 -13.87 -2.64
C PHE A 162 -1.86 -12.73 -3.61
N ILE A 163 -2.82 -11.80 -3.72
CA ILE A 163 -2.59 -10.48 -4.30
C ILE A 163 -2.82 -9.41 -3.24
N LEU A 164 -2.21 -8.25 -3.42
CA LEU A 164 -2.44 -7.09 -2.59
C LEU A 164 -3.44 -6.17 -3.28
N VAL A 165 -4.52 -5.83 -2.57
CA VAL A 165 -5.54 -4.87 -2.96
C VAL A 165 -5.31 -3.60 -2.14
N GLU A 166 -5.28 -2.44 -2.79
CA GLU A 166 -5.14 -1.16 -2.10
C GLU A 166 -6.06 -0.08 -2.69
N GLU A 167 -6.40 0.92 -1.89
CA GLU A 167 -7.18 2.08 -2.36
C GLU A 167 -6.41 2.86 -3.44
N ASP A 168 -7.11 3.28 -4.50
CA ASP A 168 -6.58 4.25 -5.47
C ASP A 168 -6.57 5.65 -4.84
N MET A 169 -5.37 6.18 -4.64
CA MET A 169 -5.15 7.46 -3.99
C MET A 169 -5.35 8.66 -4.92
N SER A 170 -5.88 8.47 -6.15
CA SER A 170 -6.16 9.55 -7.11
C SER A 170 -4.93 10.44 -7.34
N LEU A 171 -3.84 9.80 -7.73
CA LEU A 171 -2.52 10.42 -7.88
C LEU A 171 -2.44 11.31 -9.13
N PHE A 172 -1.54 12.30 -9.08
CA PHE A 172 -1.05 12.94 -10.31
C PHE A 172 -0.30 11.93 -11.18
N SER A 173 -0.20 12.20 -12.48
CA SER A 173 0.71 11.44 -13.35
C SER A 173 2.17 11.66 -12.93
N ASP A 174 3.08 10.74 -13.30
CA ASP A 174 4.51 10.84 -12.95
C ASP A 174 5.11 12.20 -13.33
N LYS A 175 4.72 12.74 -14.49
CA LYS A 175 5.17 14.05 -14.98
C LYS A 175 4.63 15.19 -14.10
N GLU A 176 3.33 15.23 -13.88
CA GLU A 176 2.68 16.27 -13.05
C GLU A 176 3.21 16.21 -11.60
N ASN A 177 3.40 15.01 -11.05
CA ASN A 177 3.97 14.82 -9.72
C ASN A 177 5.39 15.40 -9.63
N ALA A 178 6.24 15.11 -10.62
CA ALA A 178 7.60 15.67 -10.66
C ALA A 178 7.63 17.20 -10.80
N GLU A 179 6.70 17.78 -11.58
CA GLU A 179 6.52 19.23 -11.69
C GLU A 179 6.04 19.82 -10.36
N TYR A 180 5.09 19.17 -9.68
CA TYR A 180 4.55 19.62 -8.40
C TYR A 180 5.62 19.62 -7.30
N TRP A 181 6.43 18.56 -7.20
CA TRP A 181 7.56 18.47 -6.26
C TRP A 181 8.59 19.59 -6.44
N LYS A 182 8.76 20.08 -7.67
CA LYS A 182 9.67 21.20 -8.01
C LYS A 182 9.03 22.58 -7.87
N SER A 183 7.75 22.65 -7.54
CA SER A 183 7.03 23.91 -7.38
C SER A 183 7.12 24.47 -5.96
N ASP A 184 6.74 25.73 -5.80
CA ASP A 184 6.62 26.37 -4.49
C ASP A 184 5.36 25.94 -3.72
N SER A 185 4.53 25.08 -4.32
CA SER A 185 3.38 24.45 -3.64
C SER A 185 3.83 23.44 -2.57
N VAL A 186 5.06 22.94 -2.66
CA VAL A 186 5.69 22.16 -1.58
C VAL A 186 6.13 23.14 -0.49
N THR A 187 5.29 23.31 0.53
CA THR A 187 5.57 24.21 1.64
C THR A 187 6.57 23.63 2.63
N GLN A 188 7.10 24.47 3.51
CA GLN A 188 7.95 24.02 4.62
C GLN A 188 7.22 23.00 5.52
N THR A 189 5.92 23.16 5.74
CA THR A 189 5.09 22.21 6.51
C THR A 189 5.09 20.81 5.90
N TYR A 190 5.03 20.69 4.57
CA TYR A 190 5.19 19.40 3.90
C TYR A 190 6.57 18.80 4.16
N LEU A 191 7.62 19.61 4.06
CA LEU A 191 8.99 19.14 4.23
C LEU A 191 9.28 18.74 5.69
N GLU A 192 8.86 19.53 6.67
CA GLU A 192 9.01 19.20 8.09
C GLU A 192 8.21 17.93 8.45
N GLY A 193 6.94 17.87 8.06
CA GLY A 193 6.09 16.71 8.32
C GLY A 193 6.66 15.44 7.71
N LEU A 194 7.09 15.51 6.45
CA LEU A 194 7.73 14.39 5.77
C LEU A 194 9.03 13.99 6.46
N PHE A 195 9.90 14.95 6.79
CA PHE A 195 11.16 14.68 7.48
C PHE A 195 10.94 13.92 8.79
N ILE A 196 9.99 14.37 9.60
CA ILE A 196 9.67 13.76 10.90
C ILE A 196 9.14 12.34 10.71
N ILE A 197 8.20 12.12 9.77
CA ILE A 197 7.66 10.78 9.48
C ILE A 197 8.79 9.83 9.02
N LEU A 198 9.60 10.27 8.04
CA LEU A 198 10.73 9.47 7.54
C LEU A 198 11.72 9.14 8.66
N LYS A 199 12.07 10.12 9.50
CA LYS A 199 13.02 9.97 10.61
C LYS A 199 12.52 9.01 11.67
N ASN A 200 11.27 9.17 12.12
CA ASN A 200 10.73 8.40 13.23
C ASN A 200 10.46 6.95 12.86
N ILE A 201 10.04 6.69 11.62
CA ILE A 201 9.71 5.34 11.15
C ILE A 201 10.93 4.66 10.50
N GLY A 202 11.92 5.41 10.01
CA GLY A 202 13.07 4.85 9.30
C GLY A 202 12.70 4.39 7.88
N LEU A 203 11.98 5.23 7.13
CA LEU A 203 11.46 4.90 5.79
C LEU A 203 12.51 5.12 4.70
N HIS A 204 13.16 4.06 4.26
CA HIS A 204 14.26 4.14 3.29
C HIS A 204 13.79 4.33 1.83
N ASP A 205 12.64 3.76 1.44
CA ASP A 205 12.09 3.81 0.08
C ASP A 205 11.26 5.07 -0.19
N CYS A 206 10.74 5.71 0.86
CA CYS A 206 9.88 6.90 0.76
C CYS A 206 10.64 8.23 0.56
N VAL A 207 11.95 8.18 0.26
CA VAL A 207 12.73 9.36 -0.20
C VAL A 207 12.64 9.57 -1.72
N LYS A 208 11.85 8.75 -2.42
CA LYS A 208 11.61 8.82 -3.86
C LYS A 208 10.21 9.35 -4.13
N ILE A 209 10.09 10.36 -4.98
CA ILE A 209 8.81 11.02 -5.28
C ILE A 209 7.74 10.11 -5.90
N ASP A 210 8.15 9.00 -6.52
CA ASP A 210 7.23 7.99 -7.08
C ASP A 210 6.58 7.13 -5.99
N ASN A 211 7.19 7.06 -4.80
CA ASN A 211 6.69 6.32 -3.63
C ASN A 211 5.88 7.22 -2.68
N ILE A 212 6.07 8.54 -2.78
CA ILE A 212 5.31 9.57 -2.06
C ILE A 212 4.70 10.62 -3.01
N PRO A 213 3.91 10.23 -4.03
CA PRO A 213 3.35 11.16 -4.98
C PRO A 213 2.29 12.07 -4.34
N PHE A 214 2.12 13.25 -4.93
CA PHE A 214 0.95 14.09 -4.64
C PHE A 214 -0.33 13.47 -5.23
N SER A 215 -1.39 13.55 -4.45
CA SER A 215 -2.75 13.26 -4.87
C SER A 215 -3.46 14.53 -5.32
N LYS A 216 -4.51 14.35 -6.13
CA LYS A 216 -5.37 15.42 -6.62
C LYS A 216 -6.07 16.22 -5.51
N ASP A 217 -6.17 15.68 -4.29
CA ASP A 217 -6.66 16.41 -3.11
C ASP A 217 -5.59 17.26 -2.42
N GLY A 218 -4.40 17.38 -3.02
CA GLY A 218 -3.29 18.18 -2.53
C GLY A 218 -2.39 17.47 -1.52
N LYS A 219 -2.74 16.27 -1.04
CA LYS A 219 -1.96 15.53 -0.03
C LYS A 219 -0.84 14.71 -0.65
N ILE A 220 0.22 14.47 0.11
CA ILE A 220 1.24 13.46 -0.20
C ILE A 220 0.72 12.08 0.21
N ALA A 221 0.70 11.14 -0.73
CA ALA A 221 0.26 9.77 -0.49
C ALA A 221 1.45 8.82 -0.39
N PHE A 222 1.60 8.08 0.71
CA PHE A 222 2.62 7.03 0.85
C PHE A 222 2.15 5.72 0.20
N VAL A 223 2.55 5.46 -1.05
CA VAL A 223 1.99 4.36 -1.87
C VAL A 223 2.89 3.12 -1.95
N ASP A 224 4.20 3.24 -1.72
CA ASP A 224 5.08 2.10 -1.47
C ASP A 224 5.73 2.27 -0.10
N THR A 225 5.49 1.29 0.77
CA THR A 225 5.74 1.37 2.22
C THR A 225 6.43 0.10 2.69
N GLN A 226 7.29 -0.49 1.85
CA GLN A 226 7.88 -1.79 2.09
C GLN A 226 9.08 -1.69 3.03
N THR A 227 9.89 -0.64 2.95
CA THR A 227 11.14 -0.53 3.72
C THR A 227 11.00 0.49 4.85
N PHE A 228 10.94 -0.01 6.09
CA PHE A 228 10.79 0.78 7.31
C PHE A 228 11.73 0.22 8.39
N HIS A 229 11.97 0.99 9.45
CA HIS A 229 12.97 0.73 10.49
C HIS A 229 14.40 0.55 9.92
N GLU A 230 14.71 1.20 8.80
CA GLU A 230 16.01 1.19 8.16
C GLU A 230 16.69 2.56 8.30
N TRP A 231 17.58 2.66 9.28
CA TRP A 231 18.42 3.84 9.49
C TRP A 231 19.88 3.59 9.09
N PRO A 232 20.62 4.62 8.65
CA PRO A 232 20.16 6.00 8.45
C PRO A 232 19.31 6.16 7.17
N VAL A 233 18.28 7.00 7.25
CA VAL A 233 17.45 7.34 6.09
C VAL A 233 18.25 8.24 5.13
N ARG A 234 18.17 7.94 3.84
CA ARG A 234 18.90 8.66 2.79
C ARG A 234 18.19 9.92 2.34
N TYR A 235 17.96 10.87 3.24
CA TYR A 235 17.21 12.10 2.96
C TYR A 235 17.73 12.89 1.74
N LYS A 236 19.02 12.80 1.44
CA LYS A 236 19.65 13.49 0.31
C LYS A 236 19.06 13.08 -1.05
N ASP A 237 18.50 11.87 -1.16
CA ASP A 237 17.92 11.36 -2.40
C ASP A 237 16.67 12.13 -2.86
N LEU A 238 15.93 12.75 -1.92
CA LEU A 238 14.76 13.57 -2.26
C LEU A 238 15.16 14.94 -2.84
N THR A 239 16.30 15.49 -2.40
CA THR A 239 16.78 16.85 -2.70
C THR A 239 16.67 17.24 -4.19
N PRO A 240 17.11 16.42 -5.16
CA PRO A 240 17.09 16.80 -6.58
C PRO A 240 15.68 17.01 -7.15
N SER A 241 14.66 16.53 -6.44
CA SER A 241 13.25 16.66 -6.85
C SER A 241 12.59 17.95 -6.36
N LEU A 242 13.27 18.73 -5.51
CA LEU A 242 12.72 19.94 -4.90
C LEU A 242 13.10 21.22 -5.66
N SER A 243 12.30 22.28 -5.50
CA SER A 243 12.66 23.64 -5.95
C SER A 243 13.95 24.14 -5.29
N PRO A 244 14.72 25.09 -5.87
CA PRO A 244 15.97 25.57 -5.26
C PRO A 244 15.82 26.09 -3.82
N ASN A 245 14.72 26.78 -3.53
CA ASN A 245 14.39 27.26 -2.18
C ASN A 245 14.16 26.08 -1.23
N ASN A 246 13.35 25.12 -1.65
CA ASN A 246 13.04 23.91 -0.88
C ASN A 246 14.25 22.99 -0.70
N GLN A 247 15.17 22.95 -1.66
CA GLN A 247 16.45 22.23 -1.50
C GLN A 247 17.27 22.83 -0.37
N SER A 248 17.38 24.16 -0.31
CA SER A 248 18.13 24.86 0.74
C SER A 248 17.52 24.59 2.11
N TYR A 249 16.19 24.65 2.20
CA TYR A 249 15.46 24.36 3.42
C TYR A 249 15.57 22.88 3.84
N TRP A 250 15.42 21.94 2.91
CA TRP A 250 15.57 20.50 3.17
C TRP A 250 16.99 20.14 3.66
N LYS A 251 18.03 20.71 3.04
CA LYS A 251 19.43 20.53 3.49
C LYS A 251 19.64 21.07 4.91
N LYS A 252 19.01 22.20 5.24
CA LYS A 252 19.02 22.74 6.60
C LYS A 252 18.36 21.77 7.59
N LEU A 253 17.16 21.27 7.29
CA LEU A 253 16.47 20.28 8.12
C LEU A 253 17.35 19.05 8.40
N ILE A 254 17.98 18.50 7.36
CA ILE A 254 18.89 17.35 7.50
C ILE A 254 20.04 17.71 8.44
N ARG A 255 20.76 18.81 8.18
CA ARG A 255 21.95 19.19 8.96
C ARG A 255 21.62 19.41 10.43
N ASP A 256 20.51 20.08 10.72
CA ASP A 256 20.14 20.48 12.08
C ASP A 256 19.59 19.29 12.91
N ASN A 257 19.35 18.12 12.29
CA ASN A 257 18.71 16.95 12.91
C ASN A 257 19.44 15.61 12.68
N SER A 258 20.61 15.64 12.05
CA SER A 258 21.49 14.48 11.81
C SER A 258 22.51 14.30 12.92
#